data_AF-A0A0T6ANQ8-F1
#
_entry.id   AF-A0A0T6ANQ8-F1
#
_cell.length_a   1.000
_cell.length_b   1.000
_cell.length_c   1.000
_cell.angle_alpha   90.00
_cell.angle_beta   90.00
_cell.angle_gamma   90.00
#
_symmetry.space_group_name_H-M   'P 1'
#
loop_
_entity.id
_entity.type
_entity.pdbx_description
1 polymer ?
#
loop_
_entity_poly.entity_id
_entity_poly.type
_entity_poly.pdbx_seq_one_letter_code
_entity_poly.pdbx_strand_id
1 'polypeptide(L)'
;MTENEKTTNLIFKPPSPDEPGYLRRARRAVELMEGLQKNPTVRLMDDLVEFLADYVAKPSGRTEAREALLDASRAQFREMLTAISGGEDANPLA
;
A
#
# COMPACT_ATOMS: atom_id res chain seq x y z
N MET A 1 -11.06 18.65 -23.80
CA MET A 1 -10.05 17.58 -23.64
C MET A 1 -9.95 17.33 -22.15
N THR A 2 -10.14 16.08 -21.77
CA THR A 2 -10.48 15.58 -20.43
C THR A 2 -9.44 15.93 -19.37
N GLU A 3 -9.88 16.65 -18.33
CA GLU A 3 -9.20 16.78 -17.04
C GLU A 3 -9.09 15.40 -16.39
N ASN A 4 -7.99 14.70 -16.64
CA ASN A 4 -7.67 13.43 -16.02
C ASN A 4 -6.26 13.48 -15.41
N GLU A 5 -5.91 14.62 -14.81
CA GLU A 5 -4.55 14.91 -14.32
C GLU A 5 -4.49 15.24 -12.82
N LYS A 6 -5.39 14.63 -12.03
CA LYS A 6 -5.07 14.27 -10.65
C LYS A 6 -4.54 12.84 -10.61
N THR A 7 -3.56 12.53 -11.46
CA THR A 7 -2.64 11.46 -11.11
C THR A 7 -1.77 12.05 -10.02
N THR A 8 -2.22 11.95 -8.76
CA THR A 8 -1.37 12.27 -7.63
C THR A 8 -0.07 11.52 -7.88
N ASN A 9 1.03 12.27 -8.03
CA ASN A 9 2.33 11.77 -8.48
C ASN A 9 2.92 10.87 -7.37
N LEU A 10 2.31 9.72 -7.20
CA LEU A 10 2.56 8.74 -6.16
C LEU A 10 3.67 7.84 -6.67
N ILE A 11 4.89 8.16 -6.24
CA ILE A 11 6.05 7.31 -6.50
C ILE A 11 6.20 6.40 -5.31
N PHE A 12 5.98 5.11 -5.53
CA PHE A 12 6.12 4.07 -4.52
C PHE A 12 7.47 3.36 -4.66
N LYS A 13 8.20 3.20 -3.57
CA LYS A 13 9.50 2.54 -3.51
C LYS A 13 9.49 1.45 -2.43
N PRO A 14 9.06 0.23 -2.76
CA PRO A 14 9.09 -0.88 -1.83
C PRO A 14 10.55 -1.33 -1.60
N PRO A 15 10.83 -2.01 -0.48
CA PRO A 15 12.14 -2.58 -0.21
C PRO A 15 12.46 -3.72 -1.19
N SER A 16 13.74 -3.90 -1.52
CA SER A 16 14.19 -5.06 -2.28
C SER A 16 13.92 -6.38 -1.51
N PRO A 17 13.69 -7.51 -2.19
CA PRO A 17 13.62 -8.83 -1.55
C PRO A 17 14.83 -9.17 -0.69
N ASP A 18 16.02 -8.67 -1.06
CA ASP A 18 17.27 -8.89 -0.32
C ASP A 18 17.44 -7.97 0.91
N GLU A 19 16.55 -6.98 1.09
CA GLU A 19 16.60 -6.10 2.25
C GLU A 19 16.07 -6.80 3.52
N PRO A 20 16.83 -6.76 4.64
CA PRO A 20 16.40 -7.33 5.90
C PRO A 20 14.99 -6.89 6.34
N GLY A 21 14.30 -7.76 7.07
CA GLY A 21 12.97 -7.46 7.60
C GLY A 21 11.80 -7.87 6.70
N TYR A 22 12.04 -8.62 5.64
CA TYR A 22 11.01 -9.21 4.76
C TYR A 22 9.83 -9.81 5.56
N LEU A 23 10.11 -10.76 6.46
CA LEU A 23 9.05 -11.42 7.25
C LEU A 23 8.28 -10.45 8.16
N ARG A 24 8.88 -9.33 8.59
CA ARG A 24 8.19 -8.31 9.38
C ARG A 24 7.16 -7.58 8.53
N ARG A 25 7.55 -7.20 7.31
CA ARG A 25 6.68 -6.54 6.33
C ARG A 25 5.55 -7.47 5.88
N ALA A 26 5.88 -8.71 5.52
CA ALA A 26 4.92 -9.74 5.14
C ALA A 26 3.91 -10.02 6.26
N ARG A 27 4.37 -10.22 7.51
CA ARG A 27 3.48 -10.41 8.67
C ARG A 27 2.50 -9.24 8.84
N ARG A 28 2.99 -7.99 8.75
CA ARG A 28 2.14 -6.82 8.90
C ARG A 28 1.12 -6.69 7.77
N ALA A 29 1.54 -6.96 6.53
CA ALA A 29 0.62 -6.98 5.38
C ALA A 29 -0.48 -8.04 5.56
N VAL A 30 -0.13 -9.27 5.98
CA VAL A 30 -1.10 -10.33 6.25
C VAL A 30 -2.07 -9.94 7.36
N GLU A 31 -1.59 -9.39 8.47
CA GLU A 31 -2.43 -8.94 9.59
C GLU A 31 -3.47 -7.90 9.13
N LEU A 32 -3.04 -6.90 8.36
CA LEU A 32 -3.92 -5.87 7.81
C LEU A 32 -4.94 -6.47 6.84
N MET A 33 -4.51 -7.36 5.95
CA MET A 33 -5.38 -8.00 4.97
C MET A 33 -6.43 -8.91 5.60
N GLU A 34 -6.04 -9.72 6.59
CA GLU A 34 -6.99 -10.53 7.34
C GLU A 34 -8.02 -9.67 8.06
N GLY A 35 -7.59 -8.54 8.65
CA GLY A 35 -8.50 -7.60 9.28
C GLY A 35 -9.54 -7.05 8.29
N LEU A 36 -9.10 -6.69 7.08
CA LEU A 36 -9.98 -6.16 6.03
C LEU A 36 -11.01 -7.19 5.56
N GLN A 37 -10.62 -8.46 5.51
CA GLN A 37 -11.52 -9.55 5.14
C GLN A 37 -12.52 -9.88 6.25
N LYS A 38 -12.11 -9.84 7.52
CA LYS A 38 -12.94 -10.24 8.67
C LYS A 38 -13.88 -9.13 9.13
N ASN A 39 -13.36 -7.93 9.36
CA ASN A 39 -14.14 -6.79 9.87
C ASN A 39 -13.49 -5.46 9.45
N PRO A 40 -13.79 -4.96 8.25
CA PRO A 40 -13.22 -3.71 7.76
C PRO A 40 -13.73 -2.54 8.61
N THR A 41 -12.79 -1.76 9.18
CA THR A 41 -13.09 -0.54 9.94
C THR A 41 -12.31 0.63 9.37
N VAL A 42 -12.79 1.86 9.60
CA VAL A 42 -12.08 3.09 9.18
C VAL A 42 -10.67 3.11 9.75
N ARG A 43 -10.51 2.76 11.05
CA ARG A 43 -9.20 2.67 11.69
C ARG A 43 -8.25 1.69 11.00
N LEU A 44 -8.77 0.56 10.53
CA LEU A 44 -7.95 -0.42 9.82
C LEU A 44 -7.52 0.10 8.43
N MET A 45 -8.39 0.85 7.76
CA MET A 45 -8.04 1.55 6.51
C MET A 45 -6.94 2.60 6.78
N ASP A 46 -7.05 3.35 7.88
CA ASP A 46 -6.02 4.32 8.28
C ASP A 46 -4.67 3.65 8.60
N ASP A 47 -4.70 2.53 9.35
CA ASP A 47 -3.49 1.76 9.71
C ASP A 47 -2.78 1.19 8.47
N LEU A 48 -3.55 0.82 7.45
CA LEU A 48 -3.08 0.32 6.18
C LEU A 48 -2.48 1.43 5.31
N VAL A 49 -3.14 2.59 5.24
CA VAL A 49 -2.60 3.78 4.58
C VAL A 49 -1.29 4.20 5.24
N GLU A 50 -1.24 4.18 6.58
CA GLU A 50 -0.02 4.48 7.33
C GLU A 50 1.10 3.49 7.02
N PHE A 51 0.78 2.20 6.94
CA PHE A 51 1.74 1.17 6.55
C PHE A 51 2.30 1.39 5.14
N LEU A 52 1.45 1.74 4.17
CA LEU A 52 1.90 2.00 2.79
C LEU A 52 2.69 3.31 2.68
N ALA A 53 2.35 4.31 3.47
CA ALA A 53 2.99 5.63 3.45
C ALA A 53 4.49 5.58 3.78
N ASP A 54 4.96 4.55 4.50
CA ASP A 54 6.39 4.34 4.79
C ASP A 54 7.22 4.05 3.53
N TYR A 55 6.57 3.62 2.46
CA TYR A 55 7.21 3.25 1.19
C TYR A 55 6.91 4.24 0.07
N VAL A 56 6.26 5.37 0.39
CA VAL A 56 6.01 6.45 -0.57
C VAL A 56 7.26 7.34 -0.67
N ALA A 57 7.86 7.37 -1.86
CA ALA A 57 8.99 8.24 -2.17
C ALA A 57 8.55 9.64 -2.60
N LYS A 58 7.40 9.77 -3.26
CA LYS A 58 6.74 11.05 -3.56
C LYS A 58 5.23 10.91 -3.46
N PRO A 59 4.52 11.91 -2.89
CA PRO A 59 5.07 13.11 -2.25
C PRO A 59 5.86 12.78 -0.97
N SER A 60 6.85 13.61 -0.62
CA SER A 60 7.73 13.36 0.54
C SER A 60 7.12 13.76 1.88
N GLY A 61 6.03 14.54 1.86
CA GLY A 61 5.28 14.91 3.06
C GLY A 61 4.33 13.80 3.48
N ARG A 62 4.28 13.49 4.78
CA ARG A 62 3.50 12.36 5.30
C ARG A 62 1.99 12.54 5.08
N THR A 63 1.49 13.75 5.28
CA THR A 63 0.06 14.06 5.06
C THR A 63 -0.29 13.91 3.59
N GLU A 64 0.53 14.47 2.70
CA GLU A 64 0.33 14.40 1.26
C GLU A 64 0.43 12.96 0.74
N ALA A 65 1.32 12.14 1.32
CA ALA A 65 1.43 10.72 0.98
C ALA A 65 0.17 9.95 1.38
N ARG A 66 -0.41 10.26 2.55
CA ARG A 66 -1.67 9.66 3.01
C ARG A 66 -2.83 10.01 2.09
N GLU A 67 -3.00 11.29 1.75
CA GLU A 67 -4.05 11.73 0.82
C GLU A 67 -3.87 11.09 -0.56
N ALA A 68 -2.62 11.02 -1.06
CA ALA A 68 -2.30 10.35 -2.31
C ALA A 68 -2.65 8.86 -2.31
N LEU A 69 -2.46 8.18 -1.18
CA LEU A 69 -2.81 6.77 -1.01
C LEU A 69 -4.32 6.55 -0.90
N LEU A 70 -5.05 7.49 -0.29
CA LEU A 70 -6.52 7.45 -0.23
C LEU A 70 -7.15 7.66 -1.62
N ASP A 71 -6.50 8.46 -2.48
CA ASP A 71 -6.89 8.66 -3.88
C ASP A 71 -6.42 7.53 -4.82
N ALA A 72 -5.60 6.59 -4.33
CA ALA A 72 -5.06 5.52 -5.16
C ALA A 72 -6.16 4.55 -5.61
N SER A 73 -6.09 4.13 -6.87
CA SER A 73 -7.00 3.12 -7.40
C SER A 73 -6.79 1.76 -6.72
N ARG A 74 -7.83 0.91 -6.75
CA ARG A 74 -7.75 -0.48 -6.27
C ARG A 74 -6.60 -1.28 -6.90
N ALA A 75 -6.28 -1.02 -8.18
CA ALA A 75 -5.19 -1.70 -8.88
C ALA A 75 -3.83 -1.30 -8.29
N GLN A 76 -3.57 0.00 -8.16
CA GLN A 76 -2.35 0.53 -7.53
C GLN A 76 -2.20 0.05 -6.09
N PHE A 77 -3.29 0.05 -5.33
CA PHE A 77 -3.30 -0.46 -3.97
C PHE A 77 -2.84 -1.93 -3.88
N ARG A 78 -3.38 -2.79 -4.75
CA ARG A 78 -3.00 -4.20 -4.80
C ARG A 78 -1.52 -4.37 -5.18
N GLU A 79 -1.05 -3.62 -6.17
CA GLU A 79 0.35 -3.64 -6.60
C GLU A 79 1.30 -3.25 -5.46
N MET A 80 0.98 -2.20 -4.69
CA MET A 80 1.78 -1.77 -3.54
C MET A 80 1.89 -2.85 -2.47
N LEU A 81 0.78 -3.50 -2.12
CA LEU A 81 0.78 -4.59 -1.14
C LEU A 81 1.58 -5.81 -1.61
N THR A 82 1.41 -6.21 -2.86
CA THR A 82 2.16 -7.31 -3.48
C THR A 82 3.66 -7.02 -3.42
N ALA A 83 4.06 -5.80 -3.75
CA ALA A 83 5.46 -5.41 -3.75
C ALA A 83 6.10 -5.39 -2.35
N ILE A 84 5.36 -5.01 -1.29
CA ILE A 84 5.88 -5.05 0.08
C ILE A 84 5.95 -6.49 0.64
N SER A 85 4.99 -7.32 0.27
CA SER A 85 4.88 -8.71 0.74
C SER A 85 5.73 -9.69 -0.06
N GLY A 86 6.36 -9.25 -1.15
CA GLY A 86 7.30 -10.04 -1.96
C GLY A 86 6.69 -11.24 -2.67
N GLY A 87 5.37 -11.26 -2.85
CA GLY A 87 4.72 -12.28 -3.67
C GLY A 87 4.79 -11.91 -5.14
N GLU A 88 5.41 -12.74 -5.99
CA GLU A 88 5.11 -12.68 -7.44
C GLU A 88 3.65 -13.07 -7.73
N ASP A 89 2.95 -13.68 -6.76
CA ASP A 89 1.54 -14.11 -6.85
C ASP A 89 0.79 -13.93 -5.51
N ALA A 90 0.70 -12.69 -5.00
CA ALA A 90 -0.20 -12.43 -3.87
C ALA A 90 -1.68 -12.36 -4.33
N ASN A 91 -2.20 -13.46 -4.88
CA ASN A 91 -3.63 -13.71 -4.99
C ASN A 91 -4.03 -14.96 -4.20
N PRO A 92 -4.45 -14.84 -2.93
CA PRO A 92 -5.12 -15.92 -2.23
C PRO A 92 -6.63 -16.01 -2.57
N LEU A 93 -7.14 -15.26 -3.55
CA LEU A 93 -8.56 -15.22 -3.94
C LEU A 93 -8.76 -15.34 -5.48
N ALA A 94 -7.85 -16.03 -6.19
CA ALA A 94 -8.13 -16.61 -7.50
C ALA A 94 -8.95 -17.89 -7.33
#